data_AF-A0A949CU96-F1
#
_entry.id   AF-A0A949CU96-F1
#
_cell.length_a   1.000
_cell.length_b   1.000
_cell.length_c   1.000
_cell.angle_alpha   90.00
_cell.angle_beta   90.00
_cell.angle_gamma   90.00
#
_symmetry.space_group_name_H-M   'P 1'
#
loop_
_entity.id
_entity.type
_entity.pdbx_description
1 polymer ?
#
loop_
_entity_poly.entity_id
_entity_poly.type
_entity_poly.pdbx_seq_one_letter_code
_entity_poly.pdbx_strand_id
1 'polypeptide(L)'
;GLMAGGQWHVWGKVVRADAWPAGLRFPAQRVFEDLSVVPRLMAGIEHAWYLAEPLVEYRSNPGSILGSMNPAKLHDWALALDDLSRAPGFDTAWADFTVQQALRLRRVAQRLRTPLPWWPEWWAALCERQALIRQTHTRWLAQPRRWASWLQLHRLMQEHALRSGAPPQRGGA
;
A
#
# COMPACT_ATOMS: atom_id res chain seq x y z
N GLY A 1 -10.18 6.10 -14.49
CA GLY A 1 -8.79 6.38 -14.92
C GLY A 1 -7.81 5.50 -14.18
N LEU A 2 -6.54 5.50 -14.57
CA LEU A 2 -5.47 4.60 -14.09
C LEU A 2 -5.45 4.42 -12.56
N MET A 3 -5.72 5.51 -11.84
CA MET A 3 -5.79 5.61 -10.38
C MET A 3 -6.93 4.82 -9.74
N ALA A 4 -8.14 4.86 -10.32
CA ALA A 4 -9.33 4.24 -9.74
C ALA A 4 -9.29 2.70 -9.79
N GLY A 5 -8.49 2.13 -10.70
CA GLY A 5 -8.33 0.69 -10.87
C GLY A 5 -7.10 0.10 -10.16
N GLY A 6 -6.21 0.93 -9.58
CA GLY A 6 -4.96 0.46 -8.97
C GLY A 6 -4.04 -0.29 -9.95
N GLN A 7 -4.12 0.04 -11.24
CA GLN A 7 -3.43 -0.68 -12.32
C GLN A 7 -1.99 -0.17 -12.49
N TRP A 8 -1.15 -0.45 -11.50
CA TRP A 8 0.26 -0.01 -11.47
C TRP A 8 1.19 -0.86 -12.33
N HIS A 9 0.71 -1.99 -12.80
CA HIS A 9 1.35 -2.87 -13.75
C HIS A 9 1.96 -2.14 -14.95
N VAL A 10 3.28 -2.31 -15.18
CA VAL A 10 3.95 -1.67 -16.32
C VAL A 10 3.54 -2.29 -17.66
N TRP A 11 3.26 -3.60 -17.68
CA TRP A 11 3.02 -4.41 -18.88
C TRP A 11 1.75 -4.05 -19.68
N GLY A 12 0.86 -3.24 -19.12
CA GLY A 12 -0.32 -2.71 -19.82
C GLY A 12 -0.15 -1.30 -20.38
N LYS A 13 1.09 -0.78 -20.49
CA LYS A 13 1.36 0.61 -20.87
C LYS A 13 2.35 0.69 -22.02
N VAL A 14 2.01 1.51 -23.01
CA VAL A 14 2.93 1.94 -24.07
C VAL A 14 3.28 3.40 -23.80
N VAL A 15 4.58 3.69 -23.69
CA VAL A 15 5.08 5.02 -23.34
C VAL A 15 6.13 5.41 -24.38
N ARG A 16 6.12 6.68 -24.80
CA ARG A 16 7.18 7.19 -25.68
C ARG A 16 8.51 7.19 -24.93
N ALA A 17 9.59 6.83 -25.62
CA ALA A 17 10.91 6.74 -24.99
C ALA A 17 11.38 8.08 -24.38
N ASP A 18 11.07 9.20 -25.04
CA ASP A 18 11.41 10.55 -24.57
C ASP A 18 10.57 11.02 -23.37
N ALA A 19 9.43 10.38 -23.12
CA ALA A 19 8.64 10.61 -21.91
C ALA A 19 9.20 9.87 -20.68
N TRP A 20 10.20 9.00 -20.85
CA TRP A 20 10.85 8.30 -19.74
C TRP A 20 11.95 9.18 -19.12
N PRO A 21 11.83 9.60 -17.84
CA PRO A 21 12.84 10.49 -17.25
C PRO A 21 14.21 9.81 -17.17
N ALA A 22 15.27 10.52 -17.56
CA ALA A 22 16.63 9.98 -17.63
C ALA A 22 17.12 9.38 -16.31
N GLY A 23 16.68 9.92 -15.16
CA GLY A 23 17.02 9.42 -13.82
C GLY A 23 16.07 8.37 -13.25
N LEU A 24 14.94 8.08 -13.90
CA LEU A 24 13.97 7.12 -13.37
C LEU A 24 14.37 5.70 -13.73
N ARG A 25 14.64 4.88 -12.71
CA ARG A 25 15.01 3.47 -12.86
C ARG A 25 14.16 2.60 -11.95
N PHE A 26 13.91 1.38 -12.42
CA PHE A 26 13.41 0.32 -11.55
C PHE A 26 14.45 0.01 -10.48
N PRO A 27 14.04 -0.10 -9.21
CA PRO A 27 14.95 -0.54 -8.19
C PRO A 27 15.44 -1.96 -8.43
N ALA A 28 16.75 -2.15 -8.34
CA ALA A 28 17.36 -3.46 -8.44
C ALA A 28 16.94 -4.35 -7.26
N GLN A 29 16.69 -5.63 -7.55
CA GLN A 29 16.47 -6.68 -6.54
C GLN A 29 15.27 -6.46 -5.60
N ARG A 30 14.34 -5.56 -5.94
CA ARG A 30 13.10 -5.32 -5.18
C ARG A 30 11.90 -5.78 -5.99
N VAL A 31 10.92 -6.39 -5.31
CA VAL A 31 9.59 -6.60 -5.89
C VAL A 31 8.66 -5.42 -5.58
N PHE A 32 7.52 -5.33 -6.28
CA PHE A 32 6.62 -4.18 -6.22
C PHE A 32 7.25 -2.88 -6.77
N GLU A 33 8.27 -3.06 -7.60
CA GLU A 33 9.03 -2.05 -8.32
C GLU A 33 8.12 -1.19 -9.23
N ASP A 34 7.06 -1.79 -9.77
CA ASP A 34 6.01 -1.09 -10.53
C ASP A 34 5.38 0.05 -9.71
N LEU A 35 5.07 -0.21 -8.43
CA LEU A 35 4.49 0.80 -7.54
C LEU A 35 5.51 1.89 -7.20
N SER A 36 6.80 1.55 -7.27
CA SER A 36 7.85 2.53 -7.10
C SER A 36 7.92 3.43 -8.34
N VAL A 37 7.94 2.87 -9.55
CA VAL A 37 8.29 3.59 -10.79
C VAL A 37 7.09 4.23 -11.48
N VAL A 38 6.01 3.48 -11.69
CA VAL A 38 4.91 3.89 -12.57
C VAL A 38 4.24 5.18 -12.10
N PRO A 39 3.98 5.41 -10.80
CA PRO A 39 3.41 6.68 -10.36
C PRO A 39 4.32 7.88 -10.70
N ARG A 40 5.64 7.74 -10.51
CA ARG A 40 6.62 8.79 -10.86
C ARG A 40 6.72 9.03 -12.37
N LEU A 41 6.62 7.97 -13.17
CA LEU A 41 6.55 8.09 -14.62
C LEU A 41 5.30 8.86 -15.04
N MET A 42 4.14 8.44 -14.54
CA MET A 42 2.84 9.02 -14.91
C MET A 42 2.68 10.48 -14.44
N ALA A 43 3.37 10.90 -13.39
CA ALA A 43 3.33 12.28 -12.90
C ALA A 43 3.88 13.30 -13.91
N GLY A 44 4.74 12.87 -14.84
CA GLY A 44 5.26 13.71 -15.93
C GLY A 44 4.47 13.61 -17.24
N ILE A 45 3.39 12.81 -17.28
CA ILE A 45 2.61 12.59 -18.50
C ILE A 45 1.44 13.57 -18.54
N GLU A 46 1.46 14.49 -19.51
CA GLU A 46 0.39 15.47 -19.72
C GLU A 46 -0.86 14.85 -20.36
N HIS A 47 -0.65 13.92 -21.29
CA HIS A 47 -1.71 13.30 -22.07
C HIS A 47 -1.57 11.79 -22.07
N ALA A 48 -2.65 11.10 -21.72
CA ALA A 48 -2.76 9.65 -21.78
C ALA A 48 -4.09 9.25 -22.41
N TRP A 49 -4.06 8.20 -23.21
CA TRP A 49 -5.26 7.56 -23.75
C TRP A 49 -5.42 6.16 -23.17
N TYR A 50 -6.66 5.74 -22.95
CA TYR A 50 -6.99 4.44 -22.38
C TYR A 50 -7.80 3.63 -23.38
N LEU A 51 -7.27 2.47 -23.76
CA LEU A 51 -7.99 1.47 -24.53
C LEU A 51 -8.70 0.51 -23.59
N ALA A 52 -10.02 0.47 -23.65
CA ALA A 52 -10.84 -0.41 -22.82
C ALA A 52 -10.98 -1.83 -23.40
N GLU A 53 -9.92 -2.35 -24.04
CA GLU A 53 -9.89 -3.69 -24.63
C GLU A 53 -8.82 -4.56 -23.96
N PRO A 54 -9.11 -5.84 -23.67
CA PRO A 54 -8.15 -6.74 -23.07
C PRO A 54 -7.10 -7.18 -24.11
N LEU A 55 -5.98 -6.48 -24.17
CA LEU A 55 -4.88 -6.81 -25.08
C LEU A 55 -3.86 -7.78 -24.50
N VAL A 56 -3.82 -7.92 -23.17
CA VAL A 56 -2.84 -8.78 -22.49
C VAL A 56 -3.53 -9.73 -21.53
N GLU A 57 -3.35 -11.02 -21.76
CA GLU A 57 -3.80 -12.07 -20.86
C GLU A 57 -2.73 -12.35 -19.81
N TYR A 58 -3.09 -12.28 -18.54
CA TYR A 58 -2.18 -12.57 -17.45
C TYR A 58 -2.23 -14.04 -17.07
N ARG A 59 -1.09 -14.71 -17.13
CA ARG A 59 -0.97 -16.06 -16.57
C ARG A 59 -1.04 -16.02 -15.05
N SER A 60 -1.91 -16.83 -14.47
CA SER A 60 -1.89 -17.09 -13.03
C SER A 60 -0.93 -18.25 -12.75
N ASN A 61 0.05 -18.03 -11.87
CA ASN A 61 0.99 -19.06 -11.41
C ASN A 61 1.04 -19.04 -9.87
N PRO A 62 0.84 -20.18 -9.18
CA PRO A 62 1.05 -20.30 -7.74
C PRO A 62 2.44 -19.85 -7.28
N GLY A 63 3.47 -20.00 -8.12
CA GLY A 63 4.83 -19.52 -7.86
C GLY A 63 5.04 -18.01 -8.09
N SER A 64 4.00 -17.24 -8.43
CA SER A 64 4.12 -15.81 -8.70
C SER A 64 4.56 -15.02 -7.46
N ILE A 65 5.02 -13.78 -7.68
CA ILE A 65 5.40 -12.85 -6.61
C ILE A 65 4.28 -12.73 -5.57
N LEU A 66 3.03 -12.66 -6.03
CA LEU A 66 1.83 -12.60 -5.18
C LEU A 66 1.35 -13.96 -4.68
N GLY A 67 1.72 -15.06 -5.34
CA GLY A 67 1.36 -16.43 -4.95
C GLY A 67 2.11 -16.92 -3.71
N SER A 68 3.26 -16.33 -3.39
CA SER A 68 4.03 -16.62 -2.17
C SER A 68 4.54 -15.33 -1.51
N MET A 69 3.89 -14.87 -0.45
CA MET A 69 4.40 -13.74 0.33
C MET A 69 5.41 -14.21 1.39
N ASN A 70 6.43 -13.40 1.63
CA ASN A 70 7.47 -13.65 2.63
C ASN A 70 7.93 -12.33 3.28
N PRO A 71 8.75 -12.37 4.34
CA PRO A 71 9.20 -11.16 5.04
C PRO A 71 9.96 -10.17 4.16
N ALA A 72 10.82 -10.64 3.25
CA ALA A 72 11.57 -9.77 2.33
C ALA A 72 10.63 -9.00 1.39
N LYS A 73 9.63 -9.68 0.82
CA LYS A 73 8.61 -9.04 -0.03
C LYS A 73 7.75 -8.04 0.75
N LEU A 74 7.46 -8.29 2.03
CA LEU A 74 6.77 -7.30 2.87
C LEU A 74 7.60 -6.04 3.07
N HIS A 75 8.92 -6.18 3.24
CA HIS A 75 9.82 -5.05 3.33
C HIS A 75 9.90 -4.28 2.01
N ASP A 76 10.05 -4.98 0.88
CA ASP A 76 10.04 -4.36 -0.45
C ASP A 76 8.74 -3.59 -0.73
N TRP A 77 7.60 -4.13 -0.29
CA TRP A 77 6.32 -3.43 -0.40
C TRP A 77 6.30 -2.14 0.43
N ALA A 78 6.84 -2.16 1.66
CA ALA A 78 6.96 -0.95 2.47
C ALA A 78 7.84 0.11 1.78
N LEU A 79 8.99 -0.30 1.21
CA LEU A 79 9.86 0.59 0.45
C LEU A 79 9.18 1.15 -0.81
N ALA A 80 8.35 0.35 -1.49
CA ALA A 80 7.60 0.82 -2.65
C ALA A 80 6.55 1.88 -2.26
N LEU A 81 5.96 1.79 -1.06
CA LEU A 81 5.07 2.82 -0.52
C LEU A 81 5.84 4.08 -0.10
N ASP A 82 7.07 3.93 0.39
CA ASP A 82 7.95 5.08 0.63
C ASP A 82 8.27 5.81 -0.68
N ASP A 83 8.61 5.06 -1.73
CA ASP A 83 8.89 5.60 -3.06
C ASP A 83 7.65 6.30 -3.66
N LEU A 84 6.46 5.70 -3.52
CA LEU A 84 5.19 6.30 -3.93
C LEU A 84 4.93 7.63 -3.19
N SER A 85 5.18 7.70 -1.88
CA SER A 85 4.93 8.90 -1.07
C SER A 85 5.73 10.13 -1.50
N ARG A 86 6.82 9.92 -2.26
CA ARG A 86 7.74 10.94 -2.77
C ARG A 86 7.46 11.33 -4.22
N ALA A 87 6.49 10.70 -4.87
CA ALA A 87 6.21 10.96 -6.27
C ALA A 87 5.69 12.41 -6.47
N PRO A 88 6.07 13.07 -7.58
CA PRO A 88 5.51 14.37 -7.92
C PRO A 88 3.99 14.28 -8.10
N GLY A 89 3.27 15.33 -7.71
CA GLY A 89 1.81 15.36 -7.83
C GLY A 89 1.07 14.43 -6.87
N PHE A 90 1.73 13.95 -5.80
CA PHE A 90 1.08 13.14 -4.76
C PHE A 90 -0.11 13.89 -4.15
N ASP A 91 -1.31 13.35 -4.31
CA ASP A 91 -2.56 13.97 -3.88
C ASP A 91 -3.33 13.12 -2.85
N THR A 92 -4.58 13.50 -2.58
CA THR A 92 -5.44 12.80 -1.62
C THR A 92 -5.83 11.39 -2.06
N ALA A 93 -5.99 11.13 -3.36
CA ALA A 93 -6.29 9.79 -3.87
C ALA A 93 -5.08 8.86 -3.70
N TRP A 94 -3.87 9.40 -3.90
CA TRP A 94 -2.62 8.66 -3.66
C TRP A 94 -2.42 8.39 -2.18
N ALA A 95 -2.76 9.34 -1.32
CA ALA A 95 -2.78 9.14 0.13
C ALA A 95 -3.74 8.02 0.53
N ASP A 96 -4.96 8.00 0.00
CA ASP A 96 -5.95 6.96 0.30
C ASP A 96 -5.45 5.58 -0.14
N PHE A 97 -4.94 5.47 -1.36
CA PHE A 97 -4.33 4.23 -1.85
C PHE A 97 -3.14 3.79 -0.97
N THR A 98 -2.26 4.70 -0.56
CA THR A 98 -1.09 4.39 0.27
C THR A 98 -1.52 3.83 1.62
N VAL A 99 -2.51 4.44 2.27
CA VAL A 99 -3.09 3.96 3.54
C VAL A 99 -3.73 2.57 3.35
N GLN A 100 -4.49 2.36 2.26
CA GLN A 100 -5.09 1.05 1.93
C GLN A 100 -4.04 -0.06 1.86
N GLN A 101 -2.97 0.21 1.14
CA GLN A 101 -1.90 -0.75 0.91
C GLN A 101 -1.07 -1.01 2.16
N ALA A 102 -0.78 0.01 2.97
CA ALA A 102 -0.11 -0.16 4.25
C ALA A 102 -0.94 -1.07 5.20
N LEU A 103 -2.24 -0.82 5.32
CA LEU A 103 -3.13 -1.68 6.11
C LEU A 103 -3.24 -3.10 5.54
N ARG A 104 -3.17 -3.26 4.22
CA ARG A 104 -3.13 -4.57 3.58
C ARG A 104 -1.83 -5.31 3.89
N LEU A 105 -0.69 -4.63 3.80
CA LEU A 105 0.63 -5.15 4.17
C LEU A 105 0.61 -5.69 5.60
N ARG A 106 0.14 -4.89 6.57
CA ARG A 106 0.03 -5.33 7.98
C ARG A 106 -0.84 -6.57 8.13
N ARG A 107 -1.99 -6.64 7.44
CA ARG A 107 -2.88 -7.82 7.46
C ARG A 107 -2.22 -9.05 6.85
N VAL A 108 -1.43 -8.89 5.79
CA VAL A 108 -0.68 -10.01 5.19
C VAL A 108 0.39 -10.50 6.16
N ALA A 109 1.16 -9.60 6.78
CA ALA A 109 2.16 -9.97 7.78
C ALA A 109 1.55 -10.75 8.96
N GLN A 110 0.37 -10.35 9.45
CA GLN A 110 -0.37 -11.07 10.48
C GLN A 110 -0.74 -12.49 10.05
N ARG A 111 -1.26 -12.68 8.82
CA ARG A 111 -1.59 -14.01 8.29
C ARG A 111 -0.36 -14.91 8.17
N LEU A 112 0.78 -14.32 7.82
CA LEU A 112 2.06 -15.01 7.73
C LEU A 112 2.76 -15.19 9.09
N ARG A 113 2.16 -14.68 10.19
CA ARG A 113 2.77 -14.65 11.53
C ARG A 113 4.18 -14.04 11.52
N THR A 114 4.40 -13.06 10.64
CA THR A 114 5.68 -12.37 10.48
C THR A 114 5.67 -11.11 11.35
N PRO A 115 6.57 -10.99 12.35
CA PRO A 115 6.69 -9.76 13.11
C PRO A 115 7.23 -8.63 12.21
N LEU A 116 6.70 -7.42 12.41
CA LEU A 116 7.16 -6.22 11.74
C LEU A 116 7.73 -5.24 12.78
N PRO A 117 8.94 -5.48 13.32
CA PRO A 117 9.50 -4.63 14.37
C PRO A 117 9.68 -3.19 13.93
N TRP A 118 9.98 -2.98 12.64
CA TRP A 118 10.14 -1.67 12.00
C TRP A 118 8.82 -0.93 11.74
N TRP A 119 7.66 -1.59 11.88
CA TRP A 119 6.37 -1.02 11.45
C TRP A 119 6.01 0.31 12.13
N PRO A 120 6.13 0.47 13.46
CA PRO A 120 5.73 1.71 14.12
C PRO A 120 6.55 2.91 13.64
N GLU A 121 7.87 2.75 13.59
CA GLU A 121 8.82 3.77 13.17
C GLU A 121 8.66 4.10 11.68
N TRP A 122 8.54 3.07 10.85
CA TRP A 122 8.29 3.22 9.41
C TRP A 122 7.00 3.99 9.14
N TRP A 123 5.90 3.62 9.82
CA TRP A 123 4.60 4.27 9.64
C TRP A 123 4.63 5.74 10.10
N ALA A 124 5.28 6.02 11.23
CA ALA A 124 5.48 7.38 11.71
C ALA A 124 6.27 8.22 10.68
N ALA A 125 7.41 7.71 10.21
CA ALA A 125 8.24 8.37 9.21
C ALA A 125 7.48 8.61 7.89
N LEU A 126 6.64 7.66 7.45
CA LEU A 126 5.79 7.83 6.26
C LEU A 126 4.75 8.95 6.46
N CYS A 127 4.11 9.02 7.63
CA CYS A 127 3.13 10.04 7.98
C CYS A 127 3.73 11.43 8.22
N GLU A 128 5.00 11.50 8.61
CA GLU A 128 5.77 12.75 8.70
C GLU A 128 6.18 13.25 7.33
N ARG A 129 6.66 12.35 6.47
CA ARG A 129 7.09 12.68 5.12
C ARG A 129 5.95 13.21 4.26
N GLN A 130 4.74 12.70 4.46
CA GLN A 130 3.59 13.05 3.63
C GLN A 130 2.36 13.34 4.48
N ALA A 131 2.09 14.62 4.71
CA ALA A 131 1.00 15.09 5.58
C ALA A 131 -0.38 14.59 5.14
N LEU A 132 -0.60 14.42 3.82
CA LEU A 132 -1.85 13.87 3.29
C LEU A 132 -2.10 12.42 3.76
N ILE A 133 -1.06 11.60 3.93
CA ILE A 133 -1.21 10.24 4.46
C ILE A 133 -1.73 10.30 5.90
N ARG A 134 -1.16 11.19 6.73
CA ARG A 134 -1.59 11.38 8.13
C ARG A 134 -3.06 11.83 8.19
N GLN A 135 -3.43 12.84 7.42
CA GLN A 135 -4.80 13.36 7.37
C GLN A 135 -5.80 12.30 6.93
N THR A 136 -5.45 11.54 5.88
CA THR A 136 -6.28 10.47 5.35
C THR A 136 -6.43 9.33 6.35
N HIS A 137 -5.37 8.93 7.04
CA HIS A 137 -5.43 7.92 8.10
C HIS A 137 -6.39 8.34 9.24
N THR A 138 -6.35 9.59 9.68
CA THR A 138 -7.28 10.09 10.70
C THR A 138 -8.73 10.07 10.20
N ARG A 139 -8.97 10.45 8.93
CA ARG A 139 -10.30 10.37 8.31
C ARG A 139 -10.79 8.93 8.18
N TRP A 140 -9.90 8.00 7.87
CA TRP A 140 -10.20 6.57 7.78
C TRP A 140 -10.71 5.99 9.11
N LEU A 141 -10.10 6.40 10.22
CA LEU A 141 -10.56 6.03 11.56
C LEU A 141 -11.97 6.57 11.87
N ALA A 142 -12.37 7.66 11.21
CA ALA A 142 -13.68 8.30 11.36
C ALA A 142 -14.75 7.84 10.34
N GLN A 143 -14.45 6.91 9.42
CA GLN A 143 -15.38 6.49 8.36
C GLN A 143 -16.10 5.15 8.64
N PRO A 144 -17.43 5.15 8.85
CA PRO A 144 -18.20 3.95 9.22
C PRO A 144 -18.24 2.83 8.18
N ARG A 145 -18.10 3.15 6.88
CA ARG A 145 -18.20 2.16 5.80
C ARG A 145 -17.00 1.19 5.72
N ARG A 146 -16.02 1.34 6.62
CA ARG A 146 -14.92 0.38 6.83
C ARG A 146 -15.01 -0.35 8.18
N TRP A 147 -16.14 -0.27 8.87
CA TRP A 147 -16.43 -0.93 10.15
C TRP A 147 -16.13 -2.43 10.17
N ALA A 148 -16.27 -3.15 9.04
CA ALA A 148 -15.92 -4.57 8.98
C ALA A 148 -14.44 -4.84 9.33
N SER A 149 -13.52 -3.95 8.92
CA SER A 149 -12.09 -4.06 9.27
C SER A 149 -11.80 -3.59 10.70
N TRP A 150 -12.57 -2.61 11.20
CA TRP A 150 -12.47 -2.11 12.58
C TRP A 150 -12.99 -3.13 13.61
N LEU A 151 -14.13 -3.77 13.35
CA LEU A 151 -14.70 -4.84 14.19
C LEU A 151 -13.75 -6.06 14.28
N GLN A 152 -13.04 -6.37 13.19
CA GLN A 152 -12.05 -7.44 13.17
C GLN A 152 -10.83 -7.11 14.04
N LEU A 153 -10.37 -5.85 14.02
CA LEU A 153 -9.30 -5.34 14.89
C LEU A 153 -9.72 -5.32 16.37
N HIS A 154 -10.95 -4.90 16.67
CA HIS A 154 -11.46 -4.80 18.04
C HIS A 154 -11.69 -6.18 18.67
N ARG A 155 -12.18 -7.16 17.90
CA ARG A 155 -12.34 -8.55 18.35
C ARG A 155 -11.00 -9.21 18.68
N LEU A 156 -9.96 -8.96 17.87
CA LEU A 156 -8.60 -9.46 18.12
C LEU A 156 -7.95 -8.85 19.37
N MET A 157 -8.24 -7.57 19.69
CA MET A 157 -7.75 -6.93 20.91
C MET A 157 -8.46 -7.46 22.17
N GLN A 158 -9.75 -7.79 22.09
CA GLN A 158 -10.48 -8.42 23.20
C GLN A 158 -10.06 -9.88 23.44
N GLU A 159 -9.80 -10.64 22.38
CA GLU A 159 -9.27 -12.00 22.49
C GLU A 159 -7.86 -12.04 23.08
N HIS A 160 -7.04 -11.02 22.83
CA HIS A 160 -5.73 -10.88 23.48
C HIS A 160 -5.87 -10.57 24.98
N ALA A 161 -6.76 -9.64 25.36
CA ALA A 161 -7.04 -9.30 26.76
C ALA A 161 -7.58 -10.50 27.58
N LEU A 162 -8.42 -11.33 26.95
CA LEU A 162 -8.95 -12.57 27.54
C LEU A 162 -7.87 -13.66 27.68
N ARG A 163 -6.89 -13.71 26.77
CA ARG A 163 -5.77 -14.66 26.82
C ARG A 163 -4.63 -14.22 27.75
N SER A 164 -4.49 -12.93 28.02
CA SER A 164 -3.47 -12.37 28.91
C SER A 164 -3.91 -12.26 30.38
N GLY A 165 -5.11 -12.71 30.74
CA GLY A 165 -5.57 -12.78 32.14
C GLY A 165 -5.69 -11.43 32.86
N ALA A 166 -5.84 -10.32 32.14
CA ALA A 166 -6.06 -9.02 32.76
C ALA A 166 -7.57 -8.77 32.91
N PRO A 167 -8.11 -8.64 34.13
CA PRO A 167 -9.53 -8.40 34.32
C PRO A 167 -9.92 -7.01 33.78
N PRO A 168 -11.14 -6.86 33.23
CA PRO A 168 -11.64 -5.54 32.86
C PRO A 168 -11.77 -4.70 34.13
N GLN A 169 -11.05 -3.58 34.20
CA GLN A 169 -11.33 -2.56 35.20
C GLN A 169 -12.76 -2.04 34.95
N ARG A 170 -13.68 -2.45 35.82
CA ARG A 170 -15.01 -1.88 35.92
C ARG A 170 -14.93 -0.57 36.71
N GLY A 171 -15.19 0.53 36.01
CA GLY A 171 -16.10 1.61 36.42
C GLY A 171 -15.72 2.51 37.58
N GLY A 172 -15.95 3.81 37.40
CA GLY A 172 -16.05 4.76 38.51
C GLY A 172 -16.33 6.19 38.05
N ALA A 173 -17.63 6.51 37.99
CA ALA A 173 -18.30 7.82 37.93
C ALA A 173 -18.05 8.75 36.73
#